data_AF-A0A9P9XVV1-F1
#
_entry.id   AF-A0A9P9XVV1-F1
#
_cell.length_a   1.000
_cell.length_b   1.000
_cell.length_c   1.000
_cell.angle_alpha   90.00
_cell.angle_beta   90.00
_cell.angle_gamma   90.00
#
_symmetry.space_group_name_H-M   'P 1'
#
loop_
_entity.id
_entity.type
_entity.pdbx_description
1 polymer ?
#
loop_
_entity_poly.entity_id
_entity_poly.type
_entity_poly.pdbx_seq_one_letter_code
_entity_poly.pdbx_strand_id
1 'polypeptide(L)'
;MADEPFASVIVTWRFLACTAWLLQHRMLVNRGFVLRRRGLSTDTLAVLIVGVTATMWSASVLFAVHKQSTNSGHISMANSIALAVEAPIIVQIAFIVWLCKWTVAKLDERHDRTPHLWRSIQVRGPFDWETGLGPRLYAGLCVSLCLAVGISSASAFAAGFNTISPVLSLAGLVVFLYGGAPKHPYGDASHAYSDDTLRISLPTTHHEGTVYVLPSSSRGFDAAWSPKIAEEHKDADAEMMVLFDHMRAGRWLVSEPLQRLRTTMARFRGRVFLSKGQAQLLAAWIHADNLPDRPRRSLLLCARAPGTHLVGRDLMYALCHAEYLVFMSQRALEKDMKEKMGRLRLLARSGAGSSQLDAPPVQTIGFRPGLEGYREAVSHIYSIFDLPADQEALEFHVQPPSFSVALSSSPSSIDEYVSELWDLSTANSESTFSALYFFTTVWFMEMGNVNGFNIFPLRCQDTHGDVASQQMMWRQFWYSACVAQLISCVPILFGAFSFGLFP
;
A
#
# COMPACT_ATOMS: atom_id res chain seq x y z
N MET A 1 16.24 -41.64 34.11
CA MET A 1 17.37 -40.83 33.59
C MET A 1 17.41 -40.69 32.06
N ALA A 2 16.46 -41.24 31.29
CA ALA A 2 16.41 -41.09 29.83
C ALA A 2 15.39 -40.05 29.31
N ASP A 3 14.69 -39.33 30.21
CA ASP A 3 13.60 -38.40 29.87
C ASP A 3 14.03 -36.92 29.73
N GLU A 4 15.19 -36.53 30.27
CA GLU A 4 15.73 -35.16 30.14
C GLU A 4 15.99 -34.66 28.70
N PRO A 5 16.43 -35.47 27.72
CA PRO A 5 16.76 -34.94 26.40
C PRO A 5 15.54 -34.41 25.62
N PHE A 6 14.30 -34.82 25.94
CA PHE A 6 13.12 -34.41 25.19
C PHE A 6 12.55 -33.07 25.64
N ALA A 7 12.50 -32.83 26.95
CA ALA A 7 12.13 -31.53 27.49
C ALA A 7 13.08 -30.45 26.94
N SER A 8 14.37 -30.77 26.82
CA SER A 8 15.36 -29.89 26.20
C SER A 8 15.00 -29.53 24.75
N VAL A 9 14.64 -30.51 23.90
CA VAL A 9 14.30 -30.26 22.49
C VAL A 9 13.07 -29.35 22.33
N ILE A 10 11.99 -29.57 23.09
CA ILE A 10 10.80 -28.70 23.02
C ILE A 10 11.16 -27.28 23.46
N VAL A 11 11.87 -27.15 24.58
CA VAL A 11 12.30 -25.84 25.11
C VAL A 11 13.21 -25.12 24.12
N THR A 12 14.14 -25.81 23.46
CA THR A 12 15.00 -25.22 22.44
C THR A 12 14.21 -24.67 21.27
N TRP A 13 13.29 -25.44 20.67
CA TRP A 13 12.49 -24.97 19.53
C TRP A 13 11.57 -23.82 19.92
N ARG A 14 11.00 -23.87 21.12
CA ARG A 14 10.18 -22.79 21.68
C ARG A 14 10.99 -21.51 21.86
N PHE A 15 12.18 -21.60 22.43
CA PHE A 15 13.08 -20.46 22.61
C PHE A 15 13.52 -19.87 21.26
N LEU A 16 13.88 -20.72 20.30
CA LEU A 16 14.25 -20.29 18.94
C LEU A 16 13.08 -19.56 18.25
N ALA A 17 11.86 -20.09 18.34
CA ALA A 17 10.67 -19.46 17.78
C ALA A 17 10.42 -18.09 18.42
N CYS A 18 10.39 -17.99 19.76
CA CYS A 18 10.20 -16.71 20.44
C CYS A 18 11.29 -15.68 20.08
N THR A 19 12.55 -16.11 20.02
CA THR A 19 13.67 -15.24 19.62
C THR A 19 13.50 -14.75 18.19
N ALA A 20 13.15 -15.64 17.24
CA ALA A 20 12.88 -15.27 15.87
C ALA A 20 11.75 -14.24 15.76
N TRP A 21 10.65 -14.44 16.50
CA TRP A 21 9.51 -13.52 16.49
C TRP A 21 9.88 -12.13 17.03
N LEU A 22 10.64 -12.07 18.13
CA LEU A 22 11.11 -10.81 18.72
C LEU A 22 12.11 -10.07 17.82
N LEU A 23 13.07 -10.79 17.23
CA LEU A 23 14.02 -10.21 16.28
C LEU A 23 13.32 -9.68 15.03
N GLN A 24 12.35 -10.42 14.52
CA GLN A 24 11.55 -10.01 13.39
C GLN A 24 10.73 -8.77 13.72
N HIS A 25 10.09 -8.71 14.90
CA HIS A 25 9.40 -7.53 15.37
C HIS A 25 10.32 -6.30 15.37
N ARG A 26 11.51 -6.39 15.98
CA ARG A 26 12.50 -5.32 15.98
C ARG A 26 12.95 -4.92 14.57
N MET A 27 13.20 -5.91 13.70
CA MET A 27 13.60 -5.67 12.32
C MET A 27 12.52 -4.88 11.56
N LEU A 28 11.26 -5.26 11.71
CA LEU A 28 10.14 -4.60 11.04
C LEU A 28 9.91 -3.17 11.53
N VAL A 29 10.05 -2.93 12.85
CA VAL A 29 9.98 -1.57 13.41
C VAL A 29 11.11 -0.69 12.87
N ASN A 30 12.33 -1.22 12.78
CA ASN A 30 13.51 -0.43 12.42
C ASN A 30 13.72 -0.25 10.91
N ARG A 31 13.40 -1.27 10.10
CA ARG A 31 13.66 -1.27 8.64
C ARG A 31 12.41 -1.04 7.80
N GLY A 32 11.22 -1.18 8.39
CA GLY A 32 9.96 -1.08 7.66
C GLY A 32 9.67 -2.26 6.75
N PHE A 33 8.84 -2.01 5.74
CA PHE A 33 8.24 -3.01 4.87
C PHE A 33 8.53 -2.71 3.41
N VAL A 34 8.80 -3.75 2.63
CA VAL A 34 8.86 -3.68 1.17
C VAL A 34 7.66 -4.42 0.60
N LEU A 35 6.76 -3.67 -0.03
CA LEU A 35 5.59 -4.20 -0.71
C LEU A 35 5.97 -4.71 -2.10
N ARG A 36 5.63 -5.98 -2.35
CA ARG A 36 5.87 -6.67 -3.61
C ARG A 36 4.65 -7.45 -4.02
N ARG A 37 4.28 -7.36 -5.29
CA ARG A 37 3.22 -8.16 -5.88
C ARG A 37 3.78 -9.51 -6.35
N ARG A 38 4.90 -9.49 -7.06
CA ARG A 38 5.69 -10.66 -7.51
C ARG A 38 6.83 -10.92 -6.52
N GLY A 39 6.99 -12.20 -6.18
CA GLY A 39 7.92 -12.64 -5.14
C GLY A 39 7.36 -12.46 -3.73
N LEU A 40 8.24 -12.55 -2.74
CA LEU A 40 7.88 -12.44 -1.32
C LEU A 40 8.06 -10.99 -0.86
N SER A 41 6.97 -10.36 -0.40
CA SER A 41 7.04 -9.10 0.34
C SER A 41 7.69 -9.31 1.70
N THR A 42 8.17 -8.25 2.34
CA THR A 42 8.70 -8.35 3.71
C THR A 42 7.64 -8.92 4.67
N ASP A 43 6.37 -8.57 4.48
CA ASP A 43 5.23 -9.14 5.21
C ASP A 43 5.09 -10.65 5.01
N THR A 44 5.16 -11.10 3.76
CA THR A 44 5.04 -12.52 3.46
C THR A 44 6.20 -13.30 4.07
N LEU A 45 7.43 -12.78 3.97
CA LEU A 45 8.61 -13.39 4.56
C LEU A 45 8.51 -13.45 6.09
N ALA A 46 8.10 -12.34 6.71
CA ALA A 46 7.84 -12.23 8.14
C ALA A 46 6.83 -13.30 8.60
N VAL A 47 5.71 -13.42 7.91
CA VAL A 47 4.69 -14.42 8.25
C VAL A 47 5.20 -15.86 8.04
N LEU A 48 5.94 -16.12 6.97
CA LEU A 48 6.54 -17.43 6.74
C LEU A 48 7.53 -17.83 7.83
N ILE A 49 8.39 -16.90 8.30
CA ILE A 49 9.33 -17.17 9.40
C ILE A 49 8.57 -17.54 10.68
N VAL A 50 7.54 -16.76 11.03
CA VAL A 50 6.67 -17.04 12.20
C VAL A 50 5.99 -18.40 12.05
N GLY A 51 5.40 -18.68 10.89
CA GLY A 51 4.69 -19.92 10.63
C GLY A 51 5.58 -21.16 10.60
N VAL A 52 6.76 -21.08 9.98
CA VAL A 52 7.74 -22.18 9.94
C VAL A 52 8.25 -22.48 11.34
N THR A 53 8.65 -21.46 12.10
CA THR A 53 9.11 -21.65 13.48
C THR A 53 8.02 -22.19 14.40
N ALA A 54 6.76 -21.74 14.24
CA ALA A 54 5.59 -22.30 14.94
C ALA A 54 5.33 -23.77 14.56
N THR A 55 5.50 -24.12 13.27
CA THR A 55 5.32 -25.48 12.78
C THR A 55 6.41 -26.41 13.31
N MET A 56 7.67 -25.96 13.34
CA MET A 56 8.78 -26.73 13.91
C MET A 56 8.61 -26.95 15.42
N TRP A 57 8.12 -25.94 16.15
CA TRP A 57 7.76 -26.10 17.56
C TRP A 57 6.58 -27.07 17.73
N SER A 58 5.52 -26.96 16.92
CA SER A 58 4.41 -27.93 16.96
C SER A 58 4.87 -29.37 16.67
N ALA A 59 5.76 -29.53 15.68
CA ALA A 59 6.32 -30.82 15.31
C ALA A 59 7.20 -31.42 16.42
N SER A 60 7.94 -30.59 17.17
CA SER A 60 8.75 -31.08 18.29
C SER A 60 7.90 -31.61 19.44
N VAL A 61 6.74 -30.99 19.70
CA VAL A 61 5.74 -31.50 20.66
C VAL A 61 5.15 -32.82 20.19
N LEU A 62 4.72 -32.92 18.92
CA LEU A 62 4.19 -34.17 18.36
C LEU A 62 5.22 -35.30 18.35
N PHE A 63 6.49 -34.99 18.06
CA PHE A 63 7.58 -35.96 18.12
C PHE A 63 7.80 -36.47 19.55
N ALA A 64 7.75 -35.59 20.56
CA ALA A 64 7.83 -35.98 21.95
C ALA A 64 6.67 -36.90 22.37
N VAL A 65 5.45 -36.57 21.95
CA VAL A 65 4.25 -37.41 22.16
C VAL A 65 4.44 -38.79 21.53
N HIS A 66 4.86 -38.84 20.26
CA HIS A 66 5.05 -40.10 19.54
C HIS A 66 6.10 -40.98 20.23
N LYS A 67 7.22 -40.39 20.64
CA LYS A 67 8.29 -41.14 21.31
C LYS A 67 7.91 -41.63 22.69
N GLN A 68 7.15 -40.84 23.45
CA GLN A 68 6.60 -41.30 24.72
C GLN A 68 5.66 -42.50 24.48
N SER A 69 4.95 -42.52 23.35
CA SER A 69 4.03 -43.62 22.97
C SER A 69 4.78 -44.90 22.66
N THR A 70 5.89 -44.81 21.92
CA THR A 70 6.70 -45.98 21.60
C THR A 70 7.36 -46.59 22.83
N ASN A 71 7.74 -45.76 23.81
CA ASN A 71 8.45 -46.23 25.01
C ASN A 71 7.52 -46.85 26.07
N SER A 72 6.28 -46.39 26.17
CA SER A 72 5.34 -46.84 27.22
C SER A 72 4.42 -47.99 26.81
N GLY A 73 4.43 -48.40 25.53
CA GLY A 73 3.60 -49.48 25.00
C GLY A 73 2.10 -49.16 24.89
N HIS A 74 1.59 -48.22 25.69
CA HIS A 74 0.23 -47.68 25.62
C HIS A 74 0.21 -46.21 26.06
N ILE A 75 0.02 -45.29 25.11
CA ILE A 75 -0.40 -43.93 25.44
C ILE A 75 -1.91 -43.80 25.27
N SER A 76 -2.56 -43.31 26.32
CA SER A 76 -3.92 -42.80 26.22
C SER A 76 -3.92 -41.57 25.30
N MET A 77 -4.81 -41.56 24.29
CA MET A 77 -5.03 -40.42 23.40
C MET A 77 -5.21 -39.09 24.17
N ALA A 78 -5.76 -39.15 25.38
CA ALA A 78 -5.90 -38.00 26.27
C ALA A 78 -4.54 -37.37 26.66
N ASN A 79 -3.50 -38.17 26.91
CA ASN A 79 -2.16 -37.68 27.25
C ASN A 79 -1.48 -37.03 26.03
N SER A 80 -1.71 -37.56 24.83
CA SER A 80 -1.23 -36.94 23.58
C SER A 80 -1.86 -35.56 23.35
N ILE A 81 -3.17 -35.45 23.57
CA ILE A 81 -3.91 -34.19 23.43
C ILE A 81 -3.50 -33.20 24.52
N ALA A 82 -3.28 -33.67 25.75
CA ALA A 82 -2.78 -32.85 26.85
C ALA A 82 -1.44 -32.20 26.53
N LEU A 83 -0.49 -32.95 25.97
CA LEU A 83 0.84 -32.42 25.59
C LEU A 83 0.77 -31.39 24.46
N ALA A 84 -0.28 -31.40 23.63
CA ALA A 84 -0.47 -30.37 22.60
C ALA A 84 -0.60 -28.95 23.18
N VAL A 85 -0.91 -28.80 24.48
CA VAL A 85 -0.94 -27.50 25.17
C VAL A 85 0.40 -26.77 25.13
N GLU A 86 1.50 -27.52 24.99
CA GLU A 86 2.85 -26.95 24.86
C GLU A 86 3.17 -26.47 23.44
N ALA A 87 2.29 -26.71 22.45
CA ALA A 87 2.45 -26.23 21.08
C ALA A 87 1.90 -24.80 20.91
N PRO A 88 2.38 -24.03 19.92
CA PRO A 88 1.90 -22.69 19.65
C PRO A 88 0.57 -22.69 18.87
N ILE A 89 -0.47 -23.30 19.44
CA ILE A 89 -1.74 -23.61 18.76
C ILE A 89 -2.37 -22.37 18.11
N ILE A 90 -2.36 -21.21 18.79
CA ILE A 90 -2.99 -19.99 18.26
C ILE A 90 -2.27 -19.54 16.98
N VAL A 91 -0.94 -19.44 17.04
CA VAL A 91 -0.10 -19.03 15.91
C VAL A 91 -0.15 -20.08 14.78
N GLN A 92 -0.21 -21.38 15.11
CA GLN A 92 -0.28 -22.45 14.12
C GLN A 92 -1.60 -22.42 13.35
N ILE A 93 -2.73 -22.23 14.03
CA ILE A 93 -4.04 -22.10 13.37
C ILE A 93 -4.09 -20.83 12.52
N ALA A 94 -3.60 -19.70 13.05
CA ALA A 94 -3.45 -18.46 12.30
C ALA A 94 -2.61 -18.67 11.01
N PHE A 95 -1.53 -19.45 11.10
CA PHE A 95 -0.68 -19.79 9.96
C PHE A 95 -1.37 -20.62 8.91
N ILE A 96 -2.10 -21.65 9.32
CA ILE A 96 -2.83 -22.52 8.39
C ILE A 96 -3.88 -21.68 7.64
N VAL A 97 -4.65 -20.85 8.34
CA VAL A 97 -5.65 -19.98 7.72
C VAL A 97 -5.00 -18.99 6.75
N TRP A 98 -3.90 -18.36 7.15
CA TRP A 98 -3.15 -17.46 6.28
C TRP A 98 -2.56 -18.19 5.07
N LEU A 99 -2.00 -19.39 5.23
CA LEU A 99 -1.36 -20.15 4.16
C LEU A 99 -2.38 -20.59 3.12
N CYS A 100 -3.52 -21.11 3.55
CA CYS A 100 -4.66 -21.39 2.67
C CYS A 100 -5.12 -20.13 1.93
N LYS A 101 -5.13 -18.97 2.61
CA LYS A 101 -5.47 -17.69 1.97
C LYS A 101 -4.46 -17.21 0.96
N TRP A 102 -3.21 -17.18 1.34
CA TRP A 102 -2.12 -16.71 0.52
C TRP A 102 -1.94 -17.59 -0.72
N THR A 103 -2.05 -18.91 -0.59
CA THR A 103 -1.96 -19.85 -1.73
C THR A 103 -3.06 -19.62 -2.75
N VAL A 104 -4.33 -19.54 -2.34
CA VAL A 104 -5.43 -19.29 -3.28
C VAL A 104 -5.31 -17.90 -3.90
N ALA A 105 -4.97 -16.86 -3.13
CA ALA A 105 -4.75 -15.52 -3.66
C ALA A 105 -3.63 -15.49 -4.72
N LYS A 106 -2.54 -16.23 -4.50
CA LYS A 106 -1.44 -16.36 -5.47
C LYS A 106 -1.82 -17.14 -6.72
N LEU A 107 -2.74 -18.10 -6.62
CA LEU A 107 -3.27 -18.82 -7.78
C LEU A 107 -4.18 -17.92 -8.62
N ASP A 108 -5.11 -17.21 -7.98
CA ASP A 108 -6.04 -16.31 -8.68
C ASP A 108 -5.32 -15.12 -9.31
N GLU A 109 -4.29 -14.59 -8.65
CA GLU A 109 -3.42 -13.55 -9.21
C GLU A 109 -2.74 -13.99 -10.52
N ARG A 110 -2.40 -15.28 -10.68
CA ARG A 110 -1.84 -15.79 -11.94
C ARG A 110 -2.87 -15.85 -13.08
N HIS A 111 -4.15 -15.85 -12.74
CA HIS A 111 -5.25 -15.93 -13.70
C HIS A 111 -5.91 -14.58 -13.98
N ASP A 112 -5.33 -13.47 -13.50
CA ASP A 112 -5.94 -12.13 -13.57
C ASP A 112 -7.39 -12.10 -13.02
N ARG A 113 -7.73 -13.03 -12.11
CA ARG A 113 -9.04 -13.10 -11.47
C ARG A 113 -9.02 -12.36 -10.14
N THR A 114 -10.04 -11.55 -9.90
CA THR A 114 -10.26 -10.99 -8.56
C THR A 114 -10.82 -12.10 -7.66
N PRO A 115 -10.08 -12.55 -6.63
CA PRO A 115 -10.46 -13.75 -5.90
C PRO A 115 -11.77 -13.53 -5.10
N HIS A 116 -12.88 -14.20 -5.43
CA HIS A 116 -14.21 -13.94 -4.83
C HIS A 116 -14.35 -14.37 -3.36
N LEU A 117 -13.71 -15.47 -2.94
CA LEU A 117 -13.67 -15.94 -1.55
C LEU A 117 -12.88 -15.00 -0.62
N TRP A 118 -12.23 -13.98 -1.19
CA TRP A 118 -11.19 -13.15 -0.59
C TRP A 118 -11.48 -11.66 -0.59
N ARG A 119 -12.72 -11.28 -0.92
CA ARG A 119 -13.16 -9.90 -0.73
C ARG A 119 -13.09 -9.60 0.76
N SER A 120 -12.06 -8.91 1.22
CA SER A 120 -12.07 -8.28 2.53
C SER A 120 -13.26 -7.32 2.52
N ILE A 121 -14.32 -7.68 3.24
CA ILE A 121 -15.55 -6.91 3.22
C ILE A 121 -15.30 -5.72 4.14
N GLN A 122 -15.10 -4.55 3.54
CA GLN A 122 -15.14 -3.26 4.27
C GLN A 122 -14.12 -3.17 5.41
N VAL A 123 -12.83 -3.40 5.13
CA VAL A 123 -11.79 -3.11 6.14
C VAL A 123 -11.95 -1.64 6.54
N ARG A 124 -12.10 -1.29 7.82
CA ARG A 124 -12.26 0.12 8.23
C ARG A 124 -10.95 0.79 8.58
N GLY A 125 -9.89 0.00 8.77
CA GLY A 125 -8.59 0.48 9.20
C GLY A 125 -7.53 -0.62 9.21
N PRO A 126 -6.25 -0.27 9.39
CA PRO A 126 -5.14 -1.24 9.41
C PRO A 126 -5.25 -2.27 10.54
N PHE A 127 -6.05 -2.00 11.58
CA PHE A 127 -6.22 -2.87 12.75
C PHE A 127 -7.51 -3.70 12.71
N ASP A 128 -8.39 -3.45 11.73
CA ASP A 128 -9.73 -4.05 11.65
C ASP A 128 -9.70 -5.38 10.89
N TRP A 129 -8.99 -6.36 11.45
CA TRP A 129 -8.82 -7.66 10.80
C TRP A 129 -10.03 -8.58 10.94
N GLU A 130 -10.87 -8.35 11.95
CA GLU A 130 -12.04 -9.17 12.25
C GLU A 130 -13.09 -9.02 11.13
N THR A 131 -13.42 -7.78 10.76
CA THR A 131 -14.33 -7.49 9.64
C THR A 131 -13.72 -7.94 8.31
N GLY A 132 -12.40 -7.73 8.15
CA GLY A 132 -11.69 -8.06 6.92
C GLY A 132 -11.53 -9.56 6.64
N LEU A 133 -11.62 -10.44 7.66
CA LEU A 133 -11.75 -11.89 7.45
C LEU A 133 -13.15 -12.30 6.96
N GLY A 134 -14.16 -11.48 7.26
CA GLY A 134 -15.57 -11.81 7.03
C GLY A 134 -16.15 -12.72 8.12
N PRO A 135 -17.47 -12.64 8.36
CA PRO A 135 -18.10 -13.22 9.55
C PRO A 135 -17.98 -14.74 9.63
N ARG A 136 -18.06 -15.45 8.49
CA ARG A 136 -17.99 -16.91 8.45
C ARG A 136 -16.59 -17.43 8.78
N LEU A 137 -15.56 -16.83 8.18
CA LEU A 137 -14.17 -17.24 8.40
C LEU A 137 -13.72 -16.86 9.81
N TYR A 138 -14.11 -15.68 10.29
CA TYR A 138 -13.87 -15.26 11.67
C TYR A 138 -14.52 -16.21 12.68
N ALA A 139 -15.82 -16.53 12.52
CA ALA A 139 -16.50 -17.49 13.39
C ALA A 139 -15.84 -18.88 13.35
N GLY A 140 -15.51 -19.38 12.16
CA GLY A 140 -14.81 -20.65 12.00
C GLY A 140 -13.44 -20.67 12.67
N LEU A 141 -12.68 -19.57 12.57
CA LEU A 141 -11.42 -19.38 13.27
C LEU A 141 -11.61 -19.41 14.80
N CYS A 142 -12.55 -18.62 15.33
CA CYS A 142 -12.83 -18.56 16.77
C CYS A 142 -13.23 -19.94 17.32
N VAL A 143 -14.12 -20.65 16.63
CA VAL A 143 -14.51 -22.02 17.02
C VAL A 143 -13.32 -22.96 16.98
N SER A 144 -12.50 -22.91 15.93
CA SER A 144 -11.31 -23.76 15.80
C SER A 144 -10.29 -23.51 16.92
N LEU A 145 -10.06 -22.23 17.27
CA LEU A 145 -9.18 -21.84 18.38
C LEU A 145 -9.73 -22.30 19.73
N CYS A 146 -11.01 -22.07 20.00
CA CYS A 146 -11.67 -22.49 21.24
C CYS A 146 -11.61 -24.01 21.41
N LEU A 147 -11.89 -24.77 20.35
CA LEU A 147 -11.82 -26.23 20.40
C LEU A 147 -10.38 -26.71 20.57
N ALA A 148 -9.44 -26.23 19.76
CA ALA A 148 -8.07 -26.71 19.81
C ALA A 148 -7.39 -26.40 21.16
N VAL A 149 -7.45 -25.14 21.62
CA VAL A 149 -6.84 -24.72 22.89
C VAL A 149 -7.64 -25.24 24.09
N GLY A 150 -8.98 -25.20 24.01
CA GLY A 150 -9.85 -25.66 25.11
C GLY A 150 -9.72 -27.15 25.36
N ILE A 151 -9.75 -27.98 24.31
CA ILE A 151 -9.60 -29.44 24.43
C ILE A 151 -8.20 -29.80 24.93
N SER A 152 -7.13 -29.16 24.41
CA SER A 152 -5.77 -29.42 24.90
C SER A 152 -5.61 -29.06 26.37
N SER A 153 -6.11 -27.89 26.79
CA SER A 153 -6.02 -27.45 28.18
C SER A 153 -6.87 -28.30 29.12
N ALA A 154 -8.10 -28.64 28.75
CA ALA A 154 -8.96 -29.53 29.54
C ALA A 154 -8.34 -30.92 29.70
N SER A 155 -7.76 -31.47 28.63
CA SER A 155 -7.06 -32.75 28.68
C SER A 155 -5.81 -32.67 29.57
N ALA A 156 -5.08 -31.56 29.55
CA ALA A 156 -3.92 -31.34 30.42
C ALA A 156 -4.30 -31.27 31.90
N PHE A 157 -5.40 -30.61 32.25
CA PHE A 157 -5.93 -30.62 33.62
C PHE A 157 -6.38 -32.02 34.05
N ALA A 158 -7.11 -32.73 33.18
CA ALA A 158 -7.59 -34.08 33.47
C ALA A 158 -6.45 -35.10 33.64
N ALA A 159 -5.36 -34.94 32.90
CA ALA A 159 -4.17 -35.78 32.99
C ALA A 159 -3.22 -35.39 34.13
N GLY A 160 -3.52 -34.33 34.91
CA GLY A 160 -2.72 -33.92 36.06
C GLY A 160 -1.35 -33.32 35.71
N PHE A 161 -1.19 -32.76 34.50
CA PHE A 161 0.02 -32.00 34.16
C PHE A 161 0.11 -30.70 34.97
N ASN A 162 1.30 -30.08 35.00
CA ASN A 162 1.51 -28.78 35.64
C ASN A 162 0.43 -27.79 35.19
N THR A 163 -0.31 -27.23 36.15
CA THR A 163 -1.48 -26.38 35.89
C THR A 163 -1.12 -25.04 35.25
N ILE A 164 0.15 -24.62 35.28
CA ILE A 164 0.58 -23.33 34.76
C ILE A 164 0.40 -23.24 33.24
N SER A 165 0.93 -24.19 32.46
CA SER A 165 0.84 -24.18 30.99
C SER A 165 -0.59 -24.12 30.43
N PRO A 166 -1.55 -24.96 30.88
CA PRO A 166 -2.93 -24.88 30.40
C PRO A 166 -3.64 -23.59 30.83
N VAL A 167 -3.37 -23.07 32.02
CA VAL A 167 -3.90 -21.76 32.45
C VAL A 167 -3.39 -20.63 31.57
N LEU A 168 -2.08 -20.57 31.30
CA LEU A 168 -1.50 -19.52 30.46
C LEU A 168 -1.95 -19.64 29.00
N SER A 169 -2.17 -20.84 28.49
CA SER A 169 -2.69 -21.08 27.14
C SER A 169 -4.15 -20.59 27.01
N LEU A 170 -4.99 -20.86 28.03
CA LEU A 170 -6.35 -20.32 28.09
C LEU A 170 -6.35 -18.79 28.22
N ALA A 171 -5.45 -18.22 29.03
CA ALA A 171 -5.29 -16.77 29.14
C ALA A 171 -4.91 -16.15 27.78
N GLY A 172 -3.98 -16.77 27.05
CA GLY A 172 -3.63 -16.39 25.68
C GLY A 172 -4.83 -16.41 24.74
N LEU A 173 -5.64 -17.48 24.77
CA LEU A 173 -6.88 -17.58 23.99
C LEU A 173 -7.85 -16.43 24.32
N VAL A 174 -8.07 -16.13 25.59
CA VAL A 174 -8.95 -15.02 26.02
C VAL A 174 -8.40 -13.68 25.50
N VAL A 175 -7.11 -13.42 25.65
CA VAL A 175 -6.47 -12.19 25.14
C VAL A 175 -6.63 -12.08 23.62
N PHE A 176 -6.52 -13.18 22.88
CA PHE A 176 -6.72 -13.18 21.44
C PHE A 176 -8.18 -12.87 21.05
N LEU A 177 -9.15 -13.58 21.64
CA LEU A 177 -10.56 -13.48 21.28
C LEU A 177 -11.21 -12.14 21.66
N TYR A 178 -10.74 -11.51 22.74
CA TYR A 178 -11.26 -10.22 23.19
C TYR A 178 -10.45 -9.02 22.66
N GLY A 179 -9.52 -9.24 21.72
CA GLY A 179 -8.70 -8.16 21.18
C GLY A 179 -7.81 -7.48 22.23
N GLY A 180 -7.37 -8.23 23.25
CA GLY A 180 -6.51 -7.73 24.32
C GLY A 180 -5.07 -7.45 23.88
N ALA A 181 -4.68 -7.89 22.68
CA ALA A 181 -3.40 -7.53 22.09
C ALA A 181 -3.40 -6.04 21.68
N PRO A 182 -2.33 -5.29 21.95
CA PRO A 182 -2.27 -3.89 21.55
C PRO A 182 -2.28 -3.74 20.02
N LYS A 183 -2.54 -2.52 19.55
CA LYS A 183 -2.33 -2.18 18.15
C LYS A 183 -0.84 -2.31 17.83
N HIS A 184 -0.51 -2.97 16.72
CA HIS A 184 0.89 -3.12 16.34
C HIS A 184 1.55 -1.74 16.12
N PRO A 185 2.85 -1.58 16.41
CA PRO A 185 3.54 -0.31 16.19
C PRO A 185 3.90 -0.05 14.71
N TYR A 186 3.55 -0.96 13.80
CA TYR A 186 3.92 -0.86 12.39
C TYR A 186 3.15 0.19 11.57
N GLY A 187 2.23 0.96 12.19
CA GLY A 187 1.50 2.02 11.49
C GLY A 187 2.40 3.15 10.99
N ASP A 188 3.47 3.42 11.73
CA ASP A 188 4.47 4.46 11.45
C ASP A 188 5.77 3.90 10.85
N ALA A 189 5.84 2.58 10.67
CA ALA A 189 7.01 1.95 10.05
C ALA A 189 7.08 2.34 8.57
N SER A 190 8.29 2.52 8.04
CA SER A 190 8.47 2.94 6.65
C SER A 190 7.93 1.91 5.65
N HIS A 191 7.28 2.37 4.59
CA HIS A 191 6.85 1.54 3.46
C HIS A 191 7.66 1.89 2.23
N ALA A 192 8.16 0.86 1.57
CA ALA A 192 8.82 0.95 0.28
C ALA A 192 8.11 0.10 -0.77
N TYR A 193 8.15 0.55 -2.01
CA TYR A 193 7.46 -0.08 -3.13
C TYR A 193 8.48 -0.68 -4.10
N SER A 194 8.11 -1.84 -4.63
CA SER A 194 8.79 -2.44 -5.78
C SER A 194 8.05 -2.13 -7.08
N ASP A 195 8.68 -2.48 -8.20
CA ASP A 195 8.26 -2.18 -9.57
C ASP A 195 6.81 -2.50 -9.91
N ASP A 196 6.23 -3.52 -9.30
CA ASP A 196 4.93 -4.07 -9.67
C ASP A 196 3.79 -3.59 -8.77
N THR A 197 4.10 -2.74 -7.79
CA THR A 197 3.15 -2.25 -6.79
C THR A 197 3.39 -0.79 -6.45
N LEU A 198 3.63 0.04 -7.47
CA LEU A 198 3.81 1.48 -7.30
C LEU A 198 2.48 2.14 -6.96
N ARG A 199 2.35 2.58 -5.70
CA ARG A 199 1.15 3.21 -5.17
C ARG A 199 1.42 4.67 -4.87
N ILE A 200 0.61 5.56 -5.43
CA ILE A 200 0.59 6.97 -5.09
C ILE A 200 -0.51 7.19 -4.07
N SER A 201 -0.11 7.50 -2.84
CA SER A 201 -1.05 7.90 -1.79
C SER A 201 -1.62 9.27 -2.10
N LEU A 202 -2.94 9.36 -2.14
CA LEU A 202 -3.63 10.61 -2.41
C LEU A 202 -3.83 11.39 -1.11
N PRO A 203 -3.67 12.72 -1.12
CA PRO A 203 -3.95 13.55 0.04
C PRO A 203 -5.44 13.44 0.43
N THR A 204 -5.72 13.09 1.69
CA THR A 204 -7.10 12.92 2.17
C THR A 204 -7.26 13.39 3.62
N THR A 205 -8.31 14.19 3.85
CA THR A 205 -8.72 14.65 5.19
C THR A 205 -9.51 13.60 5.98
N HIS A 206 -9.98 12.53 5.33
CA HIS A 206 -10.74 11.45 5.98
C HIS A 206 -9.86 10.19 6.15
N HIS A 207 -10.20 9.33 7.11
CA HIS A 207 -9.40 8.15 7.49
C HIS A 207 -9.44 7.00 6.46
N GLU A 208 -10.12 7.19 5.33
CA GLU A 208 -10.20 6.24 4.22
C GLU A 208 -9.36 6.78 3.06
N GLY A 209 -8.44 5.95 2.54
CA GLY A 209 -7.50 6.34 1.50
C GLY A 209 -7.81 5.61 0.20
N THR A 210 -8.04 6.36 -0.89
CA THR A 210 -7.82 5.78 -2.21
C THR A 210 -6.36 6.04 -2.59
N VAL A 211 -5.71 5.03 -3.14
CA VAL A 211 -4.40 5.18 -3.75
C VAL A 211 -4.54 4.95 -5.25
N TYR A 212 -3.74 5.65 -6.03
CA TYR A 212 -3.59 5.33 -7.45
C TYR A 212 -2.43 4.36 -7.64
N VAL A 213 -2.70 3.25 -8.32
CA VAL A 213 -1.71 2.23 -8.66
C VAL A 213 -1.24 2.51 -10.08
N LEU A 214 0.05 2.82 -10.21
CA LEU A 214 0.65 3.07 -11.53
C LEU A 214 0.70 1.77 -12.35
N PRO A 215 0.70 1.86 -13.69
CA PRO A 215 0.77 0.69 -14.55
C PRO A 215 2.06 -0.10 -14.35
N SER A 216 1.96 -1.41 -14.56
CA SER A 216 3.08 -2.35 -14.51
C SER A 216 3.02 -3.28 -15.71
N SER A 217 4.00 -4.19 -15.83
CA SER A 217 4.07 -5.13 -16.95
C SER A 217 2.80 -5.97 -17.15
N SER A 218 2.00 -6.19 -16.10
CA SER A 218 0.77 -7.00 -16.14
C SER A 218 -0.49 -6.27 -15.68
N ARG A 219 -0.47 -4.95 -15.48
CA ARG A 219 -1.63 -4.21 -14.98
C ARG A 219 -1.68 -2.80 -15.56
N GLY A 220 -2.86 -2.34 -15.94
CA GLY A 220 -3.13 -0.94 -16.28
C GLY A 220 -3.16 -0.02 -15.05
N PHE A 221 -3.55 1.22 -15.26
CA PHE A 221 -3.71 2.21 -14.20
C PHE A 221 -4.97 1.91 -13.40
N ASP A 222 -4.90 2.00 -12.06
CA ASP A 222 -6.03 1.67 -11.20
C ASP A 222 -6.15 2.61 -10.00
N ALA A 223 -7.34 2.65 -9.42
CA ALA A 223 -7.64 3.27 -8.14
C ALA A 223 -8.03 2.17 -7.17
N ALA A 224 -7.22 1.96 -6.15
CA ALA A 224 -7.45 0.94 -5.14
C ALA A 224 -7.88 1.59 -3.82
N TRP A 225 -8.96 1.09 -3.24
CA TRP A 225 -9.27 1.40 -1.87
C TRP A 225 -8.19 0.81 -0.95
N SER A 226 -7.76 1.54 0.07
CA SER A 226 -6.83 1.05 1.07
C SER A 226 -7.12 1.66 2.44
N PRO A 227 -6.95 0.91 3.55
CA PRO A 227 -6.89 1.54 4.85
C PRO A 227 -5.76 2.57 4.84
N LYS A 228 -6.00 3.75 5.40
CA LYS A 228 -5.00 4.82 5.43
C LYS A 228 -3.78 4.35 6.21
N ILE A 229 -2.64 4.23 5.53
CA ILE A 229 -1.34 4.03 6.18
C ILE A 229 -0.81 5.40 6.55
N ALA A 230 -0.69 5.66 7.85
CA ALA A 230 -0.23 6.95 8.36
C ALA A 230 1.09 7.37 7.68
N GLU A 231 2.07 6.47 7.62
CA GLU A 231 3.36 6.76 7.02
C GLU A 231 3.31 6.98 5.50
N GLU A 232 2.48 6.25 4.73
CA GLU A 232 2.35 6.47 3.28
C GLU A 232 1.75 7.84 2.97
N HIS A 233 0.77 8.28 3.77
CA HIS A 233 0.05 9.55 3.57
C HIS A 233 0.71 10.75 4.24
N LYS A 234 1.61 10.54 5.21
CA LYS A 234 2.20 11.58 6.07
C LYS A 234 2.68 12.80 5.31
N ASP A 235 3.49 12.60 4.28
CA ASP A 235 4.07 13.70 3.52
C ASP A 235 3.04 14.39 2.62
N ALA A 236 2.20 13.60 1.93
CA ALA A 236 1.17 14.10 1.05
C ALA A 236 0.11 14.93 1.81
N ASP A 237 -0.35 14.43 2.95
CA ASP A 237 -1.30 15.13 3.80
C ASP A 237 -0.68 16.36 4.44
N ALA A 238 0.54 16.27 4.99
CA ALA A 238 1.19 17.41 5.63
C ALA A 238 1.38 18.58 4.66
N GLU A 239 1.90 18.32 3.47
CA GLU A 239 2.15 19.37 2.48
C GLU A 239 0.84 19.91 1.88
N MET A 240 -0.16 19.05 1.61
CA MET A 240 -1.45 19.49 1.06
C MET A 240 -2.28 20.28 2.06
N MET A 241 -2.28 19.90 3.35
CA MET A 241 -3.04 20.62 4.38
C MET A 241 -2.49 22.02 4.58
N VAL A 242 -1.17 22.19 4.58
CA VAL A 242 -0.55 23.52 4.65
C VAL A 242 -0.87 24.35 3.41
N LEU A 243 -0.77 23.75 2.22
CA LEU A 243 -1.14 24.45 0.97
C LEU A 243 -2.58 24.97 1.03
N PHE A 244 -3.53 24.12 1.41
CA PHE A 244 -4.94 24.48 1.47
C PHE A 244 -5.26 25.49 2.56
N ASP A 245 -4.58 25.43 3.71
CA ASP A 245 -4.69 26.48 4.73
C ASP A 245 -4.25 27.85 4.18
N HIS A 246 -3.09 27.90 3.52
CA HIS A 246 -2.57 29.13 2.93
C HIS A 246 -3.45 29.66 1.80
N MET A 247 -3.94 28.78 0.92
CA MET A 247 -4.81 29.16 -0.19
C MET A 247 -6.16 29.69 0.31
N ARG A 248 -6.78 29.05 1.32
CA ARG A 248 -8.02 29.55 1.94
C ARG A 248 -7.83 30.87 2.67
N ALA A 249 -6.65 31.09 3.26
CA ALA A 249 -6.32 32.34 3.92
C ALA A 249 -5.91 33.45 2.93
N GLY A 250 -5.77 33.16 1.62
CA GLY A 250 -5.27 34.12 0.64
C GLY A 250 -3.81 34.52 0.84
N ARG A 251 -3.01 33.68 1.54
CA ARG A 251 -1.60 33.97 1.90
C ARG A 251 -0.58 33.13 1.12
N TRP A 252 -1.02 32.47 0.06
CA TRP A 252 -0.19 31.58 -0.74
C TRP A 252 0.58 32.32 -1.83
N LEU A 253 1.70 31.76 -2.26
CA LEU A 253 2.47 32.27 -3.40
C LEU A 253 2.19 31.41 -4.64
N VAL A 254 2.23 32.00 -5.83
CA VAL A 254 2.07 31.27 -7.11
C VAL A 254 3.02 30.08 -7.24
N SER A 255 4.22 30.12 -6.65
CA SER A 255 5.16 29.00 -6.67
C SER A 255 4.85 27.87 -5.69
N GLU A 256 4.01 28.12 -4.67
CA GLU A 256 3.83 27.24 -3.52
C GLU A 256 3.22 25.87 -3.87
N PRO A 257 2.16 25.75 -4.70
CA PRO A 257 1.60 24.44 -5.05
C PRO A 257 2.65 23.49 -5.63
N LEU A 258 3.50 24.00 -6.52
CA LEU A 258 4.56 23.23 -7.17
C LEU A 258 5.74 22.95 -6.22
N GLN A 259 6.09 23.89 -5.34
CA GLN A 259 7.12 23.67 -4.33
C GLN A 259 6.74 22.49 -3.41
N ARG A 260 5.50 22.46 -2.93
CA ARG A 260 5.00 21.40 -2.04
C ARG A 260 4.84 20.06 -2.75
N LEU A 261 4.41 20.07 -4.01
CA LEU A 261 4.41 18.89 -4.86
C LEU A 261 5.83 18.31 -5.00
N ARG A 262 6.84 19.15 -5.32
CA ARG A 262 8.25 18.72 -5.42
C ARG A 262 8.76 18.11 -4.12
N THR A 263 8.45 18.72 -2.98
CA THR A 263 8.82 18.17 -1.65
C THR A 263 8.24 16.78 -1.46
N THR A 264 6.97 16.59 -1.81
CA THR A 264 6.31 15.28 -1.65
C THR A 264 6.89 14.23 -2.59
N MET A 265 7.10 14.57 -3.87
CA MET A 265 7.70 13.66 -4.85
C MET A 265 9.12 13.25 -4.48
N ALA A 266 9.93 14.18 -3.94
CA ALA A 266 11.29 13.90 -3.50
C ALA A 266 11.32 12.89 -2.34
N ARG A 267 10.44 13.04 -1.33
CA ARG A 267 10.31 12.09 -0.22
C ARG A 267 9.78 10.74 -0.70
N PHE A 268 8.78 10.74 -1.59
CA PHE A 268 8.24 9.53 -2.20
C PHE A 268 9.30 8.74 -2.97
N ARG A 269 10.18 9.41 -3.73
CA ARG A 269 11.27 8.76 -4.48
C ARG A 269 12.20 7.94 -3.59
N GLY A 270 12.44 8.37 -2.35
CA GLY A 270 13.24 7.62 -1.37
C GLY A 270 12.65 6.26 -0.99
N ARG A 271 11.34 6.05 -1.24
CA ARG A 271 10.59 4.83 -0.94
C ARG A 271 10.43 3.89 -2.12
N VAL A 272 10.90 4.28 -3.32
CA VAL A 272 10.65 3.52 -4.54
C VAL A 272 11.93 2.84 -5.05
N PHE A 273 11.85 1.53 -5.23
CA PHE A 273 12.84 0.73 -5.94
C PHE A 273 12.36 0.47 -7.35
N LEU A 274 12.90 1.22 -8.31
CA LEU A 274 12.52 1.15 -9.72
C LEU A 274 13.60 0.41 -10.54
N SER A 275 13.26 -0.71 -11.19
CA SER A 275 14.12 -1.35 -12.17
C SER A 275 14.12 -0.60 -13.50
N LYS A 276 15.13 -0.89 -14.31
CA LYS A 276 15.26 -0.37 -15.68
C LYS A 276 14.01 -0.63 -16.52
N GLY A 277 13.50 -1.85 -16.50
CA GLY A 277 12.32 -2.24 -17.29
C GLY A 277 11.06 -1.51 -16.86
N GLN A 278 10.87 -1.30 -15.55
CA GLN A 278 9.71 -0.55 -15.06
C GLN A 278 9.84 0.95 -15.33
N ALA A 279 11.05 1.52 -15.25
CA ALA A 279 11.28 2.91 -15.66
C ALA A 279 10.97 3.14 -17.15
N GLN A 280 11.42 2.23 -18.01
CA GLN A 280 11.09 2.26 -19.45
C GLN A 280 9.58 2.10 -19.68
N LEU A 281 8.93 1.21 -18.94
CA LEU A 281 7.49 0.99 -19.04
C LEU A 281 6.71 2.25 -18.68
N LEU A 282 7.04 2.90 -17.56
CA LEU A 282 6.39 4.14 -17.14
C LEU A 282 6.63 5.26 -18.15
N ALA A 283 7.86 5.42 -18.64
CA ALA A 283 8.20 6.42 -19.65
C ALA A 283 7.41 6.20 -20.94
N ALA A 284 7.36 4.95 -21.41
CA ALA A 284 6.59 4.58 -22.59
C ALA A 284 5.08 4.78 -22.38
N TRP A 285 4.56 4.62 -21.16
CA TRP A 285 3.14 4.86 -20.87
C TRP A 285 2.79 6.35 -20.88
N ILE A 286 3.50 7.19 -20.11
CA ILE A 286 3.17 8.61 -19.99
C ILE A 286 3.58 9.45 -21.20
N HIS A 287 4.50 8.95 -22.03
CA HIS A 287 4.99 9.63 -23.24
C HIS A 287 4.88 8.77 -24.51
N ALA A 288 3.95 7.81 -24.58
CA ALA A 288 3.73 7.05 -25.82
C ALA A 288 3.31 7.98 -26.96
N ASP A 289 4.15 8.11 -28.00
CA ASP A 289 3.70 8.61 -29.30
C ASP A 289 2.91 7.47 -29.95
N ASN A 290 1.59 7.59 -30.11
CA ASN A 290 0.70 6.77 -30.95
C ASN A 290 1.30 5.45 -31.52
N LEU A 291 1.78 4.57 -30.64
CA LEU A 291 2.39 3.32 -31.07
C LEU A 291 1.24 2.40 -31.51
N PRO A 292 1.30 1.79 -32.70
CA PRO A 292 0.19 1.02 -33.26
C PRO A 292 -0.18 -0.21 -32.41
N ASP A 293 0.75 -0.73 -31.59
CA ASP A 293 0.49 -1.77 -30.59
C ASP A 293 0.56 -1.18 -29.19
N ARG A 294 -0.50 -0.47 -28.76
CA ARG A 294 -0.61 -0.01 -27.37
C ARG A 294 -0.84 -1.24 -26.48
N PRO A 295 0.11 -1.61 -25.60
CA PRO A 295 -0.08 -2.73 -24.70
C PRO A 295 -1.23 -2.45 -23.70
N ARG A 296 -1.71 -3.48 -22.98
CA ARG A 296 -2.72 -3.43 -21.88
C ARG A 296 -2.51 -2.35 -20.78
N ARG A 297 -1.46 -1.53 -20.89
CA ARG A 297 -0.96 -0.54 -19.93
C ARG A 297 -1.74 0.79 -19.97
N SER A 298 -2.42 1.11 -21.08
CA SER A 298 -3.33 2.26 -21.19
C SER A 298 -4.71 1.99 -20.60
N LEU A 299 -5.03 0.75 -20.24
CA LEU A 299 -6.32 0.37 -19.68
C LEU A 299 -6.53 1.02 -18.30
N LEU A 300 -7.62 1.76 -18.14
CA LEU A 300 -8.15 2.14 -16.83
C LEU A 300 -8.91 0.96 -16.22
N LEU A 301 -8.44 0.47 -15.08
CA LEU A 301 -9.08 -0.59 -14.30
C LEU A 301 -10.09 -0.05 -13.27
N CYS A 302 -10.06 1.25 -13.02
CA CYS A 302 -10.94 1.93 -12.09
C CYS A 302 -12.20 2.49 -12.76
N ALA A 303 -13.15 2.98 -11.96
CA ALA A 303 -14.34 3.66 -12.45
C ALA A 303 -14.11 5.17 -12.49
N ARG A 304 -14.64 5.87 -13.50
CA ARG A 304 -14.73 7.33 -13.46
C ARG A 304 -15.86 7.75 -12.52
N ALA A 305 -15.67 8.81 -11.73
CA ALA A 305 -16.76 9.35 -10.93
C ALA A 305 -17.89 9.87 -11.84
N PRO A 306 -19.17 9.63 -11.52
CA PRO A 306 -20.28 10.06 -12.37
C PRO A 306 -20.29 11.58 -12.58
N GLY A 307 -20.48 12.02 -13.83
CA GLY A 307 -20.52 13.45 -14.18
C GLY A 307 -19.19 14.18 -14.01
N THR A 308 -18.07 13.46 -14.03
CA THR A 308 -16.74 14.06 -13.96
C THR A 308 -15.91 13.67 -15.17
N HIS A 309 -14.99 14.54 -15.54
CA HIS A 309 -14.01 14.28 -16.59
C HIS A 309 -12.65 13.89 -15.99
N LEU A 310 -11.72 13.34 -16.78
CA LEU A 310 -10.45 12.79 -16.25
C LEU A 310 -9.53 13.84 -15.61
N VAL A 311 -9.58 15.08 -16.08
CA VAL A 311 -8.66 16.13 -15.62
C VAL A 311 -9.07 16.57 -14.21
N GLY A 312 -8.34 16.08 -13.22
CA GLY A 312 -8.57 16.39 -11.81
C GLY A 312 -7.28 16.37 -11.02
N ARG A 313 -7.27 17.10 -9.90
CA ARG A 313 -6.07 17.35 -9.07
C ARG A 313 -5.34 16.04 -8.73
N ASP A 314 -6.05 15.04 -8.24
CA ASP A 314 -5.43 13.81 -7.73
C ASP A 314 -4.84 12.95 -8.85
N LEU A 315 -5.46 12.97 -10.05
CA LEU A 315 -4.89 12.28 -11.19
C LEU A 315 -3.62 12.99 -11.65
N MET A 316 -3.65 14.32 -11.73
CA MET A 316 -2.46 15.11 -12.08
C MET A 316 -1.35 14.91 -11.05
N TYR A 317 -1.68 14.86 -9.77
CA TYR A 317 -0.75 14.56 -8.68
C TYR A 317 -0.03 13.22 -8.90
N ALA A 318 -0.76 12.16 -9.25
CA ALA A 318 -0.16 10.85 -9.54
C ALA A 318 0.63 10.81 -10.84
N LEU A 319 0.19 11.51 -11.90
CA LEU A 319 0.95 11.63 -13.14
C LEU A 319 2.25 12.41 -12.93
N CYS A 320 2.26 13.46 -12.10
CA CYS A 320 3.49 14.13 -11.69
C CYS A 320 4.44 13.18 -10.96
N HIS A 321 3.93 12.32 -10.07
CA HIS A 321 4.77 11.30 -9.42
C HIS A 321 5.36 10.31 -10.42
N ALA A 322 4.55 9.85 -11.38
CA ALA A 322 5.02 8.94 -12.44
C ALA A 322 6.12 9.60 -13.30
N GLU A 323 5.90 10.82 -13.76
CA GLU A 323 6.89 11.60 -14.54
C GLU A 323 8.16 11.84 -13.73
N TYR A 324 8.05 12.19 -12.45
CA TYR A 324 9.20 12.40 -11.59
C TYR A 324 10.03 11.11 -11.42
N LEU A 325 9.38 9.95 -11.25
CA LEU A 325 10.07 8.66 -11.19
C LEU A 325 10.83 8.34 -12.49
N VAL A 326 10.21 8.62 -13.64
CA VAL A 326 10.85 8.46 -14.97
C VAL A 326 12.05 9.40 -15.09
N PHE A 327 11.89 10.66 -14.70
CA PHE A 327 12.94 11.66 -14.73
C PHE A 327 14.14 11.26 -13.87
N MET A 328 13.89 10.84 -12.62
CA MET A 328 14.95 10.38 -11.72
C MET A 328 15.62 9.09 -12.18
N SER A 329 15.03 8.40 -13.16
CA SER A 329 15.52 7.14 -13.75
C SER A 329 16.03 7.32 -15.18
N GLN A 330 16.28 8.54 -15.64
CA GLN A 330 16.73 8.85 -17.00
C GLN A 330 17.96 8.07 -17.47
N ARG A 331 18.88 7.72 -16.57
CA ARG A 331 20.06 6.91 -16.90
C ARG A 331 19.71 5.47 -17.29
N ALA A 332 18.54 4.99 -16.86
CA ALA A 332 18.03 3.66 -17.17
C ALA A 332 17.22 3.63 -18.47
N LEU A 333 16.82 4.79 -19.01
CA LEU A 333 16.03 4.87 -20.24
C LEU A 333 16.90 4.59 -21.48
N GLU A 334 16.24 4.17 -22.55
CA GLU A 334 16.87 4.04 -23.87
C GLU A 334 17.22 5.42 -24.43
N LYS A 335 18.18 5.47 -25.35
CA LYS A 335 18.73 6.73 -25.88
C LYS A 335 17.62 7.63 -26.44
N ASP A 336 16.75 7.08 -27.27
CA ASP A 336 15.68 7.84 -27.94
C ASP A 336 14.67 8.41 -26.94
N MET A 337 14.27 7.61 -25.95
CA MET A 337 13.39 8.06 -24.87
C MET A 337 14.07 9.10 -23.99
N LYS A 338 15.36 8.94 -23.69
CA LYS A 338 16.13 9.92 -22.90
C LYS A 338 16.26 11.26 -23.63
N GLU A 339 16.51 11.25 -24.94
CA GLU A 339 16.54 12.45 -25.78
C GLU A 339 15.16 13.11 -25.88
N LYS A 340 14.09 12.31 -26.02
CA LYS A 340 12.71 12.79 -25.96
C LYS A 340 12.40 13.45 -24.61
N MET A 341 12.74 12.81 -23.49
CA MET A 341 12.58 13.38 -22.16
C MET A 341 13.32 14.72 -21.99
N GLY A 342 14.54 14.82 -22.54
CA GLY A 342 15.32 16.04 -22.55
C GLY A 342 14.64 17.18 -23.32
N ARG A 343 13.87 16.87 -24.37
CA ARG A 343 13.10 17.83 -25.18
C ARG A 343 11.75 18.20 -24.55
N LEU A 344 11.06 17.24 -23.92
CA LEU A 344 9.73 17.44 -23.35
C LEU A 344 9.74 18.34 -22.12
N ARG A 345 10.80 18.30 -21.30
CA ARG A 345 10.93 19.18 -20.14
C ARG A 345 11.24 20.59 -20.63
N LEU A 346 10.35 21.53 -20.28
CA LEU A 346 10.29 22.89 -20.82
C LEU A 346 11.69 23.50 -21.05
N LEU A 347 12.05 23.63 -22.34
CA LEU A 347 13.30 24.19 -22.85
C LEU A 347 13.63 25.59 -22.29
N ALA A 348 12.63 26.32 -21.78
CA ALA A 348 12.80 27.66 -21.23
C ALA A 348 13.73 27.72 -20.00
N ARG A 349 13.98 26.62 -19.28
CA ARG A 349 14.83 26.60 -18.07
C ARG A 349 16.04 25.66 -18.10
N SER A 350 16.19 24.83 -19.12
CA SER A 350 17.25 23.81 -19.15
C SER A 350 18.61 24.36 -19.61
N GLY A 351 18.69 25.60 -20.10
CA GLY A 351 19.93 26.18 -20.64
C GLY A 351 20.49 25.45 -21.87
N ALA A 352 19.82 24.39 -22.33
CA ALA A 352 20.16 23.60 -23.49
C ALA A 352 19.61 24.31 -24.74
N GLY A 353 20.31 25.36 -25.17
CA GLY A 353 19.97 26.12 -26.36
C GLY A 353 19.93 25.25 -27.62
N SER A 354 18.83 25.38 -28.37
CA SER A 354 18.76 25.82 -29.78
C SER A 354 19.81 25.36 -30.81
N SER A 355 20.56 24.29 -30.56
CA SER A 355 21.67 23.85 -31.42
C SER A 355 21.31 22.73 -32.41
N GLN A 356 20.03 22.39 -32.57
CA GLN A 356 19.55 21.51 -33.63
C GLN A 356 18.46 22.22 -34.44
N LEU A 357 18.88 22.86 -35.54
CA LEU A 357 18.05 23.68 -36.44
C LEU A 357 17.23 22.87 -37.47
N ASP A 358 17.42 21.55 -37.59
CA ASP A 358 16.87 20.77 -38.71
C ASP A 358 15.82 19.70 -38.33
N ALA A 359 15.46 19.58 -37.06
CA ALA A 359 14.33 18.74 -36.64
C ALA A 359 13.10 19.62 -36.38
N PRO A 360 11.88 19.25 -36.83
CA PRO A 360 10.68 19.97 -36.44
C PRO A 360 10.65 20.05 -34.91
N PRO A 361 10.37 21.23 -34.32
CA PRO A 361 10.42 21.40 -32.89
C PRO A 361 9.40 20.43 -32.29
N VAL A 362 9.89 19.40 -31.61
CA VAL A 362 9.05 18.57 -30.75
C VAL A 362 8.62 19.50 -29.62
N GLN A 363 7.50 20.20 -29.83
CA GLN A 363 6.98 21.16 -28.87
C GLN A 363 6.56 20.40 -27.61
N THR A 364 6.85 20.99 -26.45
CA THR A 364 6.29 20.50 -25.19
C THR A 364 4.77 20.57 -25.29
N ILE A 365 4.11 19.50 -24.89
CA ILE A 365 2.65 19.37 -25.00
C ILE A 365 1.98 20.48 -24.19
N GLY A 366 1.10 21.25 -24.84
CA GLY A 366 0.37 22.35 -24.22
C GLY A 366 1.18 23.65 -24.07
N PHE A 367 2.31 23.78 -24.78
CA PHE A 367 3.11 25.01 -24.80
C PHE A 367 2.48 26.13 -25.65
N ARG A 368 1.42 25.85 -26.40
CA ARG A 368 0.66 26.89 -27.09
C ARG A 368 0.04 27.85 -26.05
N PRO A 369 -0.03 29.16 -26.35
CA PRO A 369 -0.62 30.11 -25.42
C PRO A 369 -2.12 29.84 -25.25
N GLY A 370 -2.60 30.13 -24.05
CA GLY A 370 -4.01 30.18 -23.71
C GLY A 370 -4.78 28.86 -23.87
N LEU A 371 -6.04 29.00 -24.30
CA LEU A 371 -6.99 27.90 -24.35
C LEU A 371 -6.58 26.75 -25.30
N GLU A 372 -5.85 27.06 -26.37
CA GLU A 372 -5.36 26.02 -27.29
C GLU A 372 -4.33 25.11 -26.63
N GLY A 373 -3.39 25.67 -25.86
CA GLY A 373 -2.41 24.88 -25.12
C GLY A 373 -3.08 24.03 -24.04
N TYR A 374 -4.07 24.59 -23.36
CA TYR A 374 -4.87 23.85 -22.41
C TYR A 374 -5.56 22.64 -23.07
N ARG A 375 -6.28 22.84 -24.19
CA ARG A 375 -6.97 21.76 -24.91
C ARG A 375 -6.02 20.67 -25.42
N GLU A 376 -4.83 21.06 -25.88
CA GLU A 376 -3.78 20.12 -26.26
C GLU A 376 -3.32 19.27 -25.05
N ALA A 377 -3.06 19.91 -23.92
CA ALA A 377 -2.66 19.24 -22.68
C ALA A 377 -3.74 18.27 -22.18
N VAL A 378 -5.01 18.69 -22.17
CA VAL A 378 -6.14 17.83 -21.82
C VAL A 378 -6.23 16.63 -22.76
N SER A 379 -6.20 16.86 -24.06
CA SER A 379 -6.25 15.78 -25.06
C SER A 379 -5.13 14.77 -24.86
N HIS A 380 -3.94 15.24 -24.48
CA HIS A 380 -2.84 14.35 -24.14
C HIS A 380 -3.14 13.48 -22.90
N ILE A 381 -3.71 14.01 -21.82
CA ILE A 381 -4.10 13.20 -20.65
C ILE A 381 -5.03 12.07 -21.06
N TYR A 382 -6.05 12.36 -21.87
CA TYR A 382 -6.97 11.34 -22.37
C TYR A 382 -6.28 10.29 -23.24
N SER A 383 -5.32 10.73 -24.06
CA SER A 383 -4.55 9.83 -24.92
C SER A 383 -3.69 8.82 -24.13
N ILE A 384 -3.22 9.16 -22.93
CA ILE A 384 -2.46 8.24 -22.04
C ILE A 384 -3.30 7.02 -21.66
N PHE A 385 -4.61 7.21 -21.55
CA PHE A 385 -5.59 6.17 -21.18
C PHE A 385 -6.34 5.60 -22.38
N ASP A 386 -5.96 5.97 -23.60
CA ASP A 386 -6.63 5.54 -24.83
C ASP A 386 -8.13 5.90 -24.87
N LEU A 387 -8.45 7.08 -24.36
CA LEU A 387 -9.81 7.60 -24.32
C LEU A 387 -9.95 8.84 -25.21
N PRO A 388 -11.14 9.08 -25.80
CA PRO A 388 -11.44 10.37 -26.38
C PRO A 388 -11.59 11.42 -25.28
N ALA A 389 -11.15 12.65 -25.55
CA ALA A 389 -11.33 13.76 -24.63
C ALA A 389 -12.82 14.11 -24.48
N ASP A 390 -13.27 14.26 -23.23
CA ASP A 390 -14.63 14.71 -22.95
C ASP A 390 -14.78 16.18 -23.40
N GLN A 391 -15.88 16.50 -24.09
CA GLN A 391 -16.18 17.86 -24.55
C GLN A 391 -16.14 18.87 -23.39
N GLU A 392 -16.73 18.51 -22.25
CA GLU A 392 -16.77 19.33 -21.02
C GLU A 392 -15.38 19.57 -20.41
N ALA A 393 -14.36 18.78 -20.78
CA ALA A 393 -12.98 19.03 -20.37
C ALA A 393 -12.24 19.98 -21.34
N LEU A 394 -12.78 20.22 -22.53
CA LEU A 394 -12.20 21.09 -23.56
C LEU A 394 -12.93 22.44 -23.68
N GLU A 395 -14.18 22.47 -23.25
CA GLU A 395 -15.11 23.60 -23.32
C GLU A 395 -15.72 23.84 -21.94
N PHE A 396 -15.82 25.12 -21.58
CA PHE A 396 -16.24 25.54 -20.24
C PHE A 396 -17.59 26.24 -20.33
N HIS A 397 -18.56 25.75 -19.56
CA HIS A 397 -19.93 26.27 -19.54
C HIS A 397 -20.33 26.76 -18.13
N VAL A 398 -19.43 27.53 -17.51
CA VAL A 398 -19.61 28.11 -16.17
C VAL A 398 -19.24 29.58 -16.17
N GLN A 399 -19.75 30.35 -15.20
CA GLN A 399 -19.34 31.75 -15.01
C GLN A 399 -17.91 31.83 -14.48
N PRO A 400 -17.09 32.83 -14.87
CA PRO A 400 -15.78 33.04 -14.26
C PRO A 400 -15.90 33.41 -12.77
N PRO A 401 -14.80 33.26 -11.98
CA PRO A 401 -14.80 33.74 -10.60
C PRO A 401 -14.95 35.27 -10.58
N SER A 402 -15.60 35.80 -9.55
CA SER A 402 -15.72 37.27 -9.41
C SER A 402 -14.36 37.95 -9.25
N PHE A 403 -13.38 37.24 -8.71
CA PHE A 403 -11.99 37.66 -8.58
C PHE A 403 -11.11 36.41 -8.48
N SER A 404 -10.03 36.37 -9.27
CA SER A 404 -9.00 35.33 -9.16
C SER A 404 -7.84 35.86 -8.33
N VAL A 405 -7.53 35.17 -7.25
CA VAL A 405 -6.36 35.46 -6.42
C VAL A 405 -5.08 35.13 -7.18
N ALA A 406 -5.09 34.04 -7.96
CA ALA A 406 -3.94 33.63 -8.76
C ALA A 406 -3.58 34.67 -9.85
N LEU A 407 -4.59 35.23 -10.52
CA LEU A 407 -4.40 36.22 -11.59
C LEU A 407 -4.37 37.67 -11.07
N SER A 408 -4.77 37.89 -9.82
CA SER A 408 -4.94 39.23 -9.23
C SER A 408 -5.88 40.14 -10.05
N SER A 409 -6.87 39.55 -10.70
CA SER A 409 -7.81 40.23 -11.61
C SER A 409 -9.20 39.59 -11.54
N SER A 410 -10.20 40.31 -12.07
CA SER A 410 -11.55 39.79 -12.31
C SER A 410 -11.70 39.47 -13.80
N PRO A 411 -11.66 38.19 -14.21
CA PRO A 411 -11.79 37.81 -15.61
C PRO A 411 -13.17 38.21 -16.15
N SER A 412 -13.22 38.70 -17.39
CA SER A 412 -14.48 39.10 -18.03
C SER A 412 -15.28 37.91 -18.57
N SER A 413 -14.60 36.79 -18.85
CA SER A 413 -15.21 35.54 -19.32
C SER A 413 -14.49 34.30 -18.78
N ILE A 414 -15.14 33.13 -18.88
CA ILE A 414 -14.53 31.87 -18.47
C ILE A 414 -13.36 31.46 -19.38
N ASP A 415 -13.44 31.75 -20.68
CA ASP A 415 -12.37 31.44 -21.62
C ASP A 415 -11.13 32.29 -21.34
N GLU A 416 -11.30 33.58 -21.00
CA GLU A 416 -10.21 34.45 -20.55
C GLU A 416 -9.58 33.92 -19.25
N TYR A 417 -10.40 33.56 -18.26
CA TYR A 417 -9.92 32.98 -17.00
C TYR A 417 -9.08 31.72 -17.24
N VAL A 418 -9.58 30.77 -18.03
CA VAL A 418 -8.88 29.52 -18.34
C VAL A 418 -7.60 29.79 -19.11
N SER A 419 -7.65 30.69 -20.10
CA SER A 419 -6.50 31.06 -20.92
C SER A 419 -5.38 31.65 -20.07
N GLU A 420 -5.68 32.68 -19.27
CA GLU A 420 -4.70 33.34 -18.40
C GLU A 420 -4.18 32.41 -17.31
N LEU A 421 -5.06 31.58 -16.71
CA LEU A 421 -4.64 30.61 -15.71
C LEU A 421 -3.75 29.53 -16.32
N TRP A 422 -4.01 29.08 -17.55
CA TRP A 422 -3.14 28.14 -18.25
C TRP A 422 -1.77 28.75 -18.55
N ASP A 423 -1.72 29.98 -19.02
CA ASP A 423 -0.46 30.69 -19.26
C ASP A 423 0.34 30.88 -17.96
N LEU A 424 -0.33 31.23 -16.85
CA LEU A 424 0.30 31.28 -15.53
C LEU A 424 0.83 29.91 -15.10
N SER A 425 0.06 28.84 -15.36
CA SER A 425 0.43 27.47 -15.03
C SER A 425 1.69 27.03 -15.77
N THR A 426 1.75 27.26 -17.08
CA THR A 426 2.88 26.85 -17.93
C THR A 426 4.14 27.68 -17.64
N ALA A 427 4.00 28.97 -17.32
CA ALA A 427 5.13 29.83 -16.97
C ALA A 427 5.87 29.39 -15.68
N ASN A 428 5.15 28.76 -14.75
CA ASN A 428 5.68 28.35 -13.44
C ASN A 428 6.05 26.86 -13.35
N SER A 429 5.63 26.06 -14.32
CA SER A 429 5.76 24.60 -14.30
C SER A 429 6.99 24.10 -15.07
N GLU A 430 7.33 22.83 -14.89
CA GLU A 430 8.45 22.16 -15.58
C GLU A 430 7.97 21.18 -16.66
N SER A 431 6.68 20.84 -16.63
CA SER A 431 6.03 19.87 -17.49
C SER A 431 4.53 20.14 -17.63
N THR A 432 3.90 19.50 -18.60
CA THR A 432 2.44 19.53 -18.81
C THR A 432 1.67 19.01 -17.59
N PHE A 433 2.15 17.94 -16.94
CA PHE A 433 1.48 17.39 -15.74
C PHE A 433 1.57 18.36 -14.56
N SER A 434 2.73 18.99 -14.33
CA SER A 434 2.87 19.99 -13.26
C SER A 434 2.04 21.25 -13.55
N ALA A 435 1.93 21.67 -14.81
CA ALA A 435 1.05 22.77 -15.21
C ALA A 435 -0.43 22.42 -14.95
N LEU A 436 -0.89 21.24 -15.35
CA LEU A 436 -2.26 20.80 -15.08
C LEU A 436 -2.52 20.58 -13.59
N TYR A 437 -1.54 20.11 -12.82
CA TYR A 437 -1.67 20.03 -11.36
C TYR A 437 -1.86 21.42 -10.73
N PHE A 438 -1.05 22.40 -11.14
CA PHE A 438 -1.22 23.78 -10.70
C PHE A 438 -2.60 24.33 -11.10
N PHE A 439 -2.95 24.21 -12.37
CA PHE A 439 -4.24 24.64 -12.92
C PHE A 439 -5.41 24.05 -12.13
N THR A 440 -5.46 22.73 -11.96
CA THR A 440 -6.55 22.04 -11.26
C THR A 440 -6.59 22.35 -9.77
N THR A 441 -5.45 22.66 -9.16
CA THR A 441 -5.38 23.08 -7.75
C THR A 441 -5.97 24.48 -7.56
N VAL A 442 -5.57 25.43 -8.41
CA VAL A 442 -6.12 26.81 -8.37
C VAL A 442 -7.60 26.81 -8.74
N TRP A 443 -7.98 26.11 -9.80
CA TRP A 443 -9.39 25.95 -10.19
C TRP A 443 -10.24 25.44 -9.05
N PHE A 444 -9.81 24.37 -8.36
CA PHE A 444 -10.57 23.84 -7.22
C PHE A 444 -10.72 24.86 -6.09
N MET A 445 -9.69 25.66 -5.83
CA MET A 445 -9.71 26.66 -4.76
C MET A 445 -10.56 27.88 -5.07
N GLU A 446 -10.64 28.30 -6.34
CA GLU A 446 -11.38 29.50 -6.76
C GLU A 446 -12.80 29.17 -7.22
N MET A 447 -12.99 28.04 -7.92
CA MET A 447 -14.24 27.64 -8.58
C MET A 447 -14.91 26.42 -7.95
N GLY A 448 -14.17 25.58 -7.22
CA GLY A 448 -14.69 24.33 -6.68
C GLY A 448 -14.87 23.23 -7.72
N ASN A 449 -15.74 22.25 -7.41
CA ASN A 449 -16.04 21.12 -8.28
C ASN A 449 -17.19 21.46 -9.25
N VAL A 450 -16.90 22.24 -10.29
CA VAL A 450 -17.85 22.69 -11.32
C VAL A 450 -17.39 22.27 -12.72
N ASN A 451 -18.30 22.25 -13.71
CA ASN A 451 -18.00 21.87 -15.10
C ASN A 451 -17.35 20.47 -15.24
N GLY A 452 -17.76 19.51 -14.42
CA GLY A 452 -17.17 18.16 -14.42
C GLY A 452 -15.76 18.07 -13.81
N PHE A 453 -15.15 19.18 -13.39
CA PHE A 453 -13.92 19.14 -12.59
C PHE A 453 -14.22 18.55 -11.22
N ASN A 454 -13.44 17.53 -10.87
CA ASN A 454 -13.45 16.96 -9.54
C ASN A 454 -12.01 16.74 -9.09
N ILE A 455 -11.73 17.01 -7.82
CA ILE A 455 -10.43 16.69 -7.23
C ILE A 455 -10.06 15.21 -7.39
N PHE A 456 -11.06 14.33 -7.40
CA PHE A 456 -10.90 12.88 -7.38
C PHE A 456 -11.74 12.21 -8.49
N PRO A 457 -11.27 12.29 -9.76
CA PRO A 457 -12.05 11.88 -10.93
C PRO A 457 -12.12 10.36 -11.13
N LEU A 458 -11.17 9.60 -10.57
CA LEU A 458 -11.12 8.14 -10.68
C LEU A 458 -11.36 7.51 -9.32
N ARG A 459 -12.32 6.59 -9.25
CA ARG A 459 -12.76 5.90 -8.04
C ARG A 459 -12.45 4.42 -8.11
N CYS A 460 -12.15 3.84 -6.95
CA CYS A 460 -12.13 2.40 -6.82
C CYS A 460 -13.49 1.80 -7.21
N GLN A 461 -13.48 0.68 -7.92
CA GLN A 461 -14.71 -0.04 -8.29
C GLN A 461 -15.40 -0.65 -7.07
N ASP A 462 -14.59 -1.03 -6.07
CA ASP A 462 -15.05 -1.63 -4.84
C ASP A 462 -14.18 -1.20 -3.64
N THR A 463 -14.66 -1.50 -2.45
CA THR A 463 -13.95 -1.28 -1.17
C THR A 463 -13.28 -2.57 -0.68
N HIS A 464 -13.06 -3.55 -1.56
CA HIS A 464 -12.46 -4.83 -1.17
C HIS A 464 -10.97 -4.70 -0.87
N GLY A 465 -10.36 -3.60 -1.28
CA GLY A 465 -8.95 -3.34 -1.10
C GLY A 465 -8.07 -4.14 -2.04
N ASP A 466 -6.78 -3.84 -2.03
CA ASP A 466 -5.81 -4.57 -2.83
C ASP A 466 -4.95 -5.52 -1.96
N VAL A 467 -3.99 -6.18 -2.61
CA VAL A 467 -3.07 -7.11 -1.93
C VAL A 467 -2.30 -6.43 -0.79
N ALA A 468 -1.93 -5.14 -0.94
CA ALA A 468 -1.24 -4.42 0.12
C ALA A 468 -2.17 -4.15 1.31
N SER A 469 -3.42 -3.73 1.07
CA SER A 469 -4.43 -3.58 2.12
C SER A 469 -4.67 -4.88 2.89
N GLN A 470 -4.70 -6.01 2.19
CA GLN A 470 -4.80 -7.32 2.83
C GLN A 470 -3.57 -7.63 3.67
N GLN A 471 -2.35 -7.42 3.14
CA GLN A 471 -1.11 -7.64 3.88
C GLN A 471 -1.09 -6.82 5.18
N MET A 472 -1.55 -5.57 5.15
CA MET A 472 -1.67 -4.74 6.35
C MET A 472 -2.62 -5.32 7.40
N MET A 473 -3.83 -5.71 6.98
CA MET A 473 -4.81 -6.34 7.86
C MET A 473 -4.22 -7.58 8.55
N TRP A 474 -3.48 -8.39 7.80
CA TRP A 474 -2.79 -9.56 8.33
C TRP A 474 -1.71 -9.22 9.36
N ARG A 475 -1.08 -8.05 9.30
CA ARG A 475 -0.10 -7.63 10.32
C ARG A 475 -0.71 -7.60 11.71
N GLN A 476 -1.91 -7.02 11.87
CA GLN A 476 -2.57 -6.96 13.18
C GLN A 476 -3.02 -8.34 13.64
N PHE A 477 -3.56 -9.15 12.73
CA PHE A 477 -3.92 -10.53 13.05
C PHE A 477 -2.73 -11.32 13.59
N TRP A 478 -1.61 -11.28 12.87
CA TRP A 478 -0.38 -11.98 13.23
C TRP A 478 0.24 -11.46 14.51
N TYR A 479 0.30 -10.15 14.65
CA TYR A 479 0.78 -9.51 15.87
C TYR A 479 -0.05 -9.97 17.07
N SER A 480 -1.38 -9.98 16.94
CA SER A 480 -2.29 -10.41 18.01
C SER A 480 -2.09 -11.89 18.36
N ALA A 481 -1.94 -12.76 17.36
CA ALA A 481 -1.69 -14.19 17.55
C ALA A 481 -0.35 -14.43 18.28
N CYS A 482 0.72 -13.75 17.87
CA CYS A 482 2.03 -13.87 18.52
C CYS A 482 2.00 -13.35 19.96
N VAL A 483 1.41 -12.18 20.22
CA VAL A 483 1.30 -11.61 21.58
C VAL A 483 0.50 -12.55 22.49
N ALA A 484 -0.64 -13.03 22.02
CA ALA A 484 -1.46 -14.00 22.76
C ALA A 484 -0.70 -15.28 23.07
N GLN A 485 0.06 -15.82 22.11
CA GLN A 485 0.85 -17.02 22.32
C GLN A 485 2.04 -16.81 23.25
N LEU A 486 2.67 -15.64 23.24
CA LEU A 486 3.80 -15.32 24.12
C LEU A 486 3.42 -15.38 25.61
N ILE A 487 2.14 -15.21 25.96
CA ILE A 487 1.63 -15.39 27.33
C ILE A 487 1.90 -16.82 27.82
N SER A 488 1.69 -17.83 26.97
CA SER A 488 2.02 -19.21 27.30
C SER A 488 3.52 -19.39 27.57
N CYS A 489 4.38 -18.61 26.90
CA CYS A 489 5.85 -18.68 26.97
C CYS A 489 6.49 -17.90 28.12
N VAL A 490 5.71 -17.18 28.93
CA VAL A 490 6.22 -16.32 30.00
C VAL A 490 7.22 -17.03 30.92
N PRO A 491 7.01 -18.29 31.38
CA PRO A 491 7.97 -18.95 32.26
C PRO A 491 9.37 -19.11 31.63
N ILE A 492 9.42 -19.42 30.32
CA ILE A 492 10.68 -19.62 29.60
C ILE A 492 11.36 -18.29 29.30
N LEU A 493 10.58 -17.28 28.89
CA LEU A 493 11.12 -15.94 28.64
C LEU A 493 11.65 -15.31 29.92
N PHE A 494 10.93 -15.46 31.03
CA PHE A 494 11.37 -15.03 32.35
C PHE A 494 12.63 -15.76 32.79
N GLY A 495 12.69 -17.08 32.64
CA GLY A 495 13.89 -17.87 32.91
C GLY A 495 15.09 -17.39 32.08
N ALA A 496 14.93 -17.25 30.77
CA ALA A 496 15.99 -16.76 29.88
C ALA A 496 16.48 -15.35 30.27
N PHE A 497 15.57 -14.46 30.66
CA PHE A 497 15.91 -13.13 31.18
C PHE A 497 16.68 -13.22 32.50
N SER A 498 16.22 -14.02 33.47
CA SER A 498 16.91 -14.22 34.75
C SER A 498 18.32 -14.80 34.60
N PHE A 499 18.56 -15.61 33.56
CA PHE A 499 19.87 -16.16 33.22
C PHE A 499 20.74 -15.25 32.33
N GLY A 500 20.27 -14.04 31.98
CA GLY A 500 21.03 -13.08 31.18
C GLY A 500 21.19 -13.45 29.71
N LEU A 501 20.34 -14.33 29.17
CA LEU A 501 20.35 -14.69 27.73
C LEU A 501 19.77 -13.58 26.85
N PHE A 502 18.97 -12.70 27.42
CA PHE A 502 18.49 -11.48 26.77
C PHE A 502 19.08 -10.25 27.49
N PRO A 503 19.61 -9.27 26.73
CA PRO A 503 20.13 -8.03 27.29
C PRO A 503 19.04 -7.10 27.84
#